data_AF-A0A977KY07-F1
#
_entry.id   AF-A0A977KY07-F1
#
_cell.length_a   1.000
_cell.length_b   1.000
_cell.length_c   1.000
_cell.angle_alpha   90.00
_cell.angle_beta   90.00
_cell.angle_gamma   90.00
#
_symmetry.space_group_name_H-M   'P 1'
#
loop_
_entity.id
_entity.type
_entity.pdbx_description
1 polymer ?
#
loop_
_entity_poly.entity_id
_entity_poly.type
_entity_poly.pdbx_seq_one_letter_code
_entity_poly.pdbx_strand_id
1 'polypeptide(L)' 'MGFLKAYEILRGNLLVAMDGTNYYSSEKVNCPCCSTKTSKQGKVTYFHQALLPVIVSPDHELVFSLPPELGVTFS' A
#
# COMPACT_ATOMS: atom_id res chain seq x y z
N MET A 1 -25.30 -6.92 5.17
CA MET A 1 -24.54 -5.77 4.63
C MET A 1 -25.10 -4.50 5.28
N GLY A 2 -24.38 -3.88 6.23
CA GLY A 2 -24.92 -2.73 6.97
C GLY A 2 -23.92 -2.05 7.92
N PHE A 3 -22.82 -2.71 8.26
CA PHE A 3 -21.77 -2.15 9.13
C PHE A 3 -20.98 -1.01 8.47
N LEU A 4 -20.77 -1.05 7.14
CA LEU A 4 -20.06 0.04 6.42
C LEU A 4 -20.87 1.33 6.34
N LYS A 5 -22.20 1.28 6.54
CA LYS A 5 -23.03 2.48 6.51
C LYS A 5 -22.69 3.47 7.63
N ALA A 6 -22.21 2.96 8.78
CA ALA A 6 -21.71 3.79 9.87
C ALA A 6 -20.41 4.54 9.51
N TYR A 7 -19.70 4.08 8.47
CA TYR A 7 -18.44 4.67 8.01
C TYR A 7 -18.62 5.63 6.82
N GLU A 8 -19.85 5.79 6.33
CA GLU A 8 -20.16 6.76 5.27
C GLU A 8 -20.07 8.19 5.81
N ILE A 9 -19.24 9.00 5.18
CA ILE A 9 -19.12 10.43 5.42
C ILE A 9 -19.25 11.20 4.09
N LEU A 10 -19.12 12.54 4.11
CA LEU A 10 -19.09 13.37 2.90
C LEU A 10 -20.19 13.00 1.87
N ARG A 11 -21.45 12.94 2.33
CA ARG A 11 -22.63 12.59 1.51
C ARG A 11 -22.63 11.14 0.99
N GLY A 12 -22.35 10.17 1.86
CA GLY A 12 -22.50 8.74 1.54
C GLY A 12 -21.24 8.07 0.99
N ASN A 13 -20.09 8.71 1.08
CA ASN A 13 -18.82 8.20 0.60
C ASN A 13 -18.01 7.57 1.74
N LEU A 14 -17.19 6.56 1.41
CA LEU A 14 -16.22 5.99 2.35
C LEU A 14 -14.88 6.70 2.16
N LEU A 15 -14.21 7.03 3.26
CA LEU A 15 -12.79 7.43 3.18
C LEU A 15 -11.91 6.19 3.13
N VAL A 16 -10.94 6.21 2.23
CA VAL A 16 -9.90 5.19 2.12
C VAL A 16 -8.55 5.86 2.29
N ALA A 17 -7.86 5.54 3.38
CA ALA A 17 -6.45 5.87 3.55
C ALA A 17 -5.63 4.90 2.69
N MET A 18 -4.61 5.40 1.99
CA MET A 18 -3.74 4.59 1.14
C MET A 18 -2.28 4.89 1.48
N ASP A 19 -1.60 3.91 2.06
CA ASP A 19 -0.18 4.01 2.39
C ASP A 19 0.64 3.01 1.58
N GLY A 20 1.82 3.42 1.14
CA GLY A 20 2.78 2.55 0.47
C GLY A 20 3.79 1.97 1.46
N THR A 21 4.03 0.67 1.42
CA THR A 21 5.07 0.00 2.23
C THR A 21 6.03 -0.80 1.36
N ASN A 22 7.28 -0.99 1.83
CA ASN A 22 8.20 -1.94 1.22
C ASN A 22 7.83 -3.34 1.69
N TYR A 23 7.21 -4.12 0.81
CA TYR A 23 6.79 -5.49 1.08
C TYR A 23 7.99 -6.46 1.11
N TYR A 24 8.94 -6.27 0.19
CA TYR A 24 10.15 -7.10 0.11
C TYR A 24 11.33 -6.29 -0.39
N SER A 25 12.54 -6.59 0.08
CA SER A 25 13.79 -5.97 -0.37
C SER A 25 14.96 -6.94 -0.28
N SER A 26 15.79 -7.01 -1.32
CA SER A 26 16.96 -7.88 -1.40
C SER A 26 18.02 -7.33 -2.33
N GLU A 27 19.28 -7.62 -2.03
CA GLU A 27 20.42 -7.30 -2.91
C GLU A 27 20.78 -8.47 -3.83
N LYS A 28 20.25 -9.66 -3.57
CA LYS A 28 20.65 -10.90 -4.24
C LYS A 28 19.51 -11.54 -5.03
N VAL A 29 18.30 -11.49 -4.50
CA VAL A 29 17.11 -12.13 -5.08
C VAL A 29 16.34 -11.07 -5.86
N ASN A 30 16.09 -11.36 -7.14
CA ASN A 30 15.32 -10.49 -8.03
C ASN A 30 14.28 -11.30 -8.82
N CYS A 31 13.37 -10.57 -9.43
CA CYS A 31 12.26 -11.08 -10.22
C CYS A 31 11.90 -10.08 -11.33
N PRO A 32 11.17 -10.49 -12.37
CA PRO A 32 10.77 -9.59 -13.46
C PRO A 32 9.89 -8.42 -13.02
N CYS A 33 9.17 -8.56 -11.89
CA CYS A 33 8.25 -7.55 -11.36
C CYS A 33 8.88 -6.67 -10.27
N CYS A 34 10.17 -6.82 -9.99
CA CYS A 34 10.85 -6.14 -8.91
C CYS A 34 11.29 -4.74 -9.38
N SER A 35 11.04 -3.70 -8.59
CA SER A 35 11.65 -2.38 -8.81
C SER A 35 13.11 -2.40 -8.36
N THR A 36 13.94 -1.54 -8.94
CA THR A 36 15.37 -1.46 -8.63
C THR A 36 15.76 -0.07 -8.14
N LYS A 37 16.67 -0.04 -7.18
CA LYS A 37 17.30 1.20 -6.70
C LYS A 37 18.80 1.01 -6.61
N THR A 38 19.53 1.91 -7.23
CA THR A 38 20.99 1.96 -7.15
C THR A 38 21.40 3.03 -6.13
N SER A 39 22.14 2.63 -5.11
CA SER A 39 22.74 3.56 -4.14
C SER A 39 23.82 4.42 -4.82
N LYS A 40 24.15 5.57 -4.23
CA LYS A 40 25.27 6.42 -4.68
C LYS A 40 26.61 5.68 -4.76
N GLN A 41 26.76 4.59 -3.99
CA GLN A 41 27.93 3.71 -3.98
C GLN A 41 27.87 2.59 -5.05
N GLY A 42 26.89 2.61 -5.95
CA GLY A 42 26.73 1.63 -7.04
C GLY A 42 26.01 0.33 -6.65
N LYS A 43 25.65 0.15 -5.39
CA LYS A 43 24.95 -1.05 -4.90
C LYS A 43 23.49 -1.08 -5.37
N VAL A 44 23.09 -2.18 -6.02
CA VAL A 44 21.72 -2.39 -6.51
C VAL A 44 20.90 -3.12 -5.47
N THR A 45 19.66 -2.66 -5.26
CA THR A 45 18.67 -3.32 -4.40
C THR A 45 17.39 -3.51 -5.19
N TYR A 46 16.87 -4.73 -5.18
CA TYR A 46 15.59 -5.13 -5.75
C TYR A 46 14.53 -5.10 -4.67
N PHE A 47 13.38 -4.49 -4.93
CA PHE A 47 12.33 -4.37 -3.94
C PHE A 47 10.93 -4.39 -4.55
N HIS A 48 9.96 -4.78 -3.74
CA HIS A 48 8.53 -4.66 -4.03
C HIS A 48 7.90 -3.70 -3.05
N GLN A 49 7.03 -2.85 -3.57
CA GLN A 49 6.16 -2.02 -2.75
C GLN A 49 4.74 -2.58 -2.80
N ALA A 50 4.00 -2.41 -1.72
CA ALA A 50 2.58 -2.70 -1.67
C ALA A 50 1.83 -1.44 -1.26
N LEU A 51 0.72 -1.15 -1.92
CA LEU A 51 -0.25 -0.18 -1.50
C LEU A 51 -1.22 -0.86 -0.53
N LEU A 52 -1.46 -0.24 0.61
CA LEU A 52 -2.31 -0.74 1.68
C LEU A 52 -3.53 0.18 1.83
N PRO A 53 -4.64 -0.12 1.14
CA PRO A 53 -5.87 0.63 1.31
C PRO A 53 -6.60 0.21 2.60
N VAL A 54 -7.08 1.18 3.36
CA VAL A 54 -7.82 0.98 4.61
C VAL A 54 -9.02 1.91 4.66
N ILE A 55 -10.22 1.38 4.88
CA ILE A 55 -11.42 2.18 5.14
C ILE A 55 -11.33 2.73 6.57
N VAL A 56 -11.45 4.06 6.67
CA VAL A 56 -11.32 4.81 7.92
C VAL A 56 -12.50 5.76 8.10
N SER A 57 -12.76 6.16 9.35
CA SER A 57 -13.69 7.24 9.68
C SER A 57 -13.16 7.99 10.89
N PRO A 58 -13.23 9.34 10.94
CA PRO A 58 -12.84 10.10 12.13
C PRO A 58 -13.70 9.79 13.36
N ASP A 59 -14.94 9.29 13.16
CA ASP A 59 -15.89 8.95 14.23
C ASP A 59 -15.71 7.52 14.77
N HIS A 60 -14.81 6.72 14.19
CA HIS A 60 -14.62 5.30 14.55
C HIS A 60 -13.15 4.91 14.65
N GLU A 61 -12.75 4.32 15.78
CA GLU A 61 -11.38 3.83 16.01
C GLU A 61 -11.08 2.51 15.27
N LEU A 62 -12.10 1.69 15.02
CA LEU A 62 -11.97 0.45 14.24
C LEU A 62 -11.87 0.79 12.76
N VAL A 63 -10.96 0.12 12.06
CA VAL A 63 -10.72 0.33 10.62
C VAL A 63 -10.87 -0.99 9.86
N PHE A 64 -11.12 -0.91 8.55
CA PHE A 64 -11.22 -2.11 7.71
C PHE A 64 -10.13 -2.11 6.65
N SER A 65 -9.19 -3.04 6.79
CA SER A 65 -8.16 -3.27 5.78
C SER A 65 -8.79 -3.86 4.52
N LEU A 66 -8.35 -3.35 3.38
CA LEU A 66 -8.64 -3.92 2.07
C LEU A 66 -7.42 -4.71 1.59
N PRO A 67 -7.57 -5.60 0.58
CA PRO A 67 -6.45 -6.34 0.03
C PRO A 67 -5.30 -5.41 -0.43
N PRO A 68 -4.04 -5.81 -0.20
CA PRO A 68 -2.90 -5.04 -0.68
C PRO A 68 -2.76 -5.15 -2.19
N GLU A 69 -2.39 -4.05 -2.84
CA GLU A 69 -2.06 -4.02 -4.27
C GLU A 69 -0.55 -3.93 -4.45
N LEU A 70 0.04 -4.84 -5.22
CA LEU A 70 1.49 -4.83 -5.46
C LEU A 70 1.85 -3.75 -6.48
N GLY A 71 2.62 -2.77 -6.04
CA GLY A 71 3.14 -1.70 -6.87
C GLY A 71 4.39 -2.12 -7.62
N VAL A 72 4.39 -1.88 -8.93
CA VAL A 72 5.61 -1.87 -9.75
C VAL A 72 5.87 -0.42 -10.16
N THR A 73 6.95 0.16 -9.66
CA THR A 73 7.34 1.53 -10.03
C THR A 73 8.20 1.43 -11.29
N PHE A 74 7.70 1.93 -12.42
CA PHE A 74 8.47 2.10 -13.65
C PHE A 74 9.37 3.33 -13.49
N SER A 75 10.63 3.10 -13.11
CA SER A 75 11.68 4.11 -13.05
C SER A 75 12.39 4.27 -14.39
#